data_AF-G5QNZ3-F1
#
_entry.id   AF-G5QNZ3-F1
#
_cell.length_a   1.000
_cell.length_b   1.000
_cell.length_c   1.000
_cell.angle_alpha   90.00
_cell.angle_beta   90.00
_cell.angle_gamma   90.00
#
_symmetry.space_group_name_H-M   'P 1'
#
loop_
_entity.id
_entity.type
_entity.pdbx_description
1 polymer ?
#
loop_
_entity_poly.entity_id
_entity_poly.type
_entity_poly.pdbx_seq_one_letter_code
_entity_poly.pdbx_strand_id
1 'polypeptide(L)'
;MIKERKTELVEGFRHSVPYINTHRGKTFVIMLGGEAIEHDNFSSIVSDIGLLHSLGIRLVVVYGARPQIDANLAAHHHEPIYHKNTRVTDAKALELVKQAAGLLQLDITARLSMSLNNTPLQGAHINVVSGNFTIAQPLGVDDGVDYCHSGRIRRIDEDAINRQLDNGAIVLMGPVAVSVTGESFNLTSEEIATQLAVKLKAEKMIGFCSSQGVTNSEGGIISELFPNEAQARVEELEALGDYNSGTVRFLRGAVITAWAERFRQRLSSLWFVEEEINDDDCRAEWQLLGKTWQGWWQNQWQLWGQGHNRKMVCSLTGSHLEQGVAVNLAASRRFVTWLWQQPEFQQSAHYSAKRVTQILYLLTEKYNSQWNHI
;
A
#
# COMPACT_ATOMS: atom_id res chain seq x y z
N MET A 1 34.25 15.55 41.56
CA MET A 1 33.93 14.60 40.46
C MET A 1 33.51 15.43 39.26
N ILE A 2 34.42 15.66 38.31
CA ILE A 2 34.12 16.42 37.08
C ILE A 2 33.34 15.46 36.17
N LYS A 3 32.06 15.75 35.94
CA LYS A 3 31.21 14.98 35.04
C LYS A 3 31.66 15.31 33.61
N GLU A 4 32.46 14.44 33.00
CA GLU A 4 32.85 14.58 31.59
C GLU A 4 31.58 14.76 30.74
N ARG A 5 31.46 15.89 30.04
CA ARG A 5 30.39 16.12 29.08
C ARG A 5 30.68 15.24 27.87
N LYS A 6 29.94 14.14 27.71
CA LYS A 6 29.97 13.33 26.50
C LYS A 6 29.45 14.15 25.31
N THR A 7 30.34 14.66 24.48
CA THR A 7 30.06 15.39 23.23
C THR A 7 29.33 14.53 22.20
N GLU A 8 29.49 13.20 22.27
CA GLU A 8 28.82 12.22 21.41
C GLU A 8 27.29 12.38 21.37
N LEU A 9 26.66 12.67 22.51
CA LEU A 9 25.20 12.84 22.59
C LEU A 9 24.75 14.15 21.93
N VAL A 10 25.56 15.20 22.06
CA VAL A 10 25.31 16.51 21.42
C VAL A 10 25.53 16.42 19.91
N GLU A 11 26.55 15.70 19.47
CA GLU A 11 26.82 15.45 18.05
C GLU A 11 25.73 14.57 17.42
N GLY A 12 25.37 13.45 18.05
CA GLY A 12 24.29 12.57 17.58
C GLY A 12 22.95 13.31 17.45
N PHE A 13 22.62 14.18 18.42
CA PHE A 13 21.42 15.02 18.33
C PHE A 13 21.51 16.02 17.15
N ARG A 14 22.65 16.70 16.98
CA ARG A 14 22.87 17.63 15.85
C ARG A 14 22.78 16.94 14.49
N HIS A 15 23.27 15.72 14.36
CA HIS A 15 23.13 14.91 13.15
C HIS A 15 21.68 14.50 12.86
N SER A 16 20.82 14.45 13.89
CA SER A 16 19.41 14.09 13.77
C SER A 16 18.51 15.29 13.40
N VAL A 17 18.94 16.54 13.66
CA VAL A 17 18.14 17.75 13.38
C VAL A 17 17.68 17.86 11.92
N PRO A 18 18.53 17.61 10.89
CA PRO A 18 18.09 17.64 9.51
C PRO A 18 16.98 16.63 9.23
N TYR A 19 17.08 15.42 9.79
CA TYR A 19 16.05 14.39 9.64
C TYR A 19 14.73 14.84 10.28
N ILE A 20 14.78 15.40 11.49
CA ILE A 20 13.61 15.93 12.19
C ILE A 20 12.94 17.02 11.34
N ASN A 21 13.71 17.99 10.85
CA ASN A 21 13.18 19.10 10.04
C ASN A 21 12.53 18.61 8.74
N THR A 22 13.11 17.61 8.08
CA THR A 22 12.56 17.04 6.83
C THR A 22 11.21 16.33 7.06
N HIS A 23 11.04 15.67 8.21
CA HIS A 23 9.85 14.85 8.48
C HIS A 23 8.81 15.55 9.36
N ARG A 24 9.10 16.72 9.92
CA ARG A 24 8.14 17.51 10.69
C ARG A 24 6.93 17.88 9.83
N GLY A 25 5.73 17.66 10.37
CA GLY A 25 4.47 17.88 9.66
C GLY A 25 4.14 16.80 8.61
N LYS A 26 5.03 15.82 8.38
CA LYS A 26 4.75 14.70 7.49
C LYS A 26 3.91 13.64 8.19
N THR A 27 3.13 12.91 7.39
CA THR A 27 2.29 11.82 7.89
C THR A 27 3.04 10.50 7.83
N PHE A 28 3.14 9.79 8.95
CA PHE A 28 3.64 8.43 9.01
C PHE A 28 2.49 7.48 9.36
N VAL A 29 2.45 6.33 8.68
CA VAL A 29 1.56 5.22 9.02
C VAL A 29 2.38 4.12 9.69
N ILE A 30 2.05 3.79 10.93
CA ILE A 30 2.75 2.80 11.73
C ILE A 30 1.85 1.58 11.89
N MET A 31 2.30 0.44 11.38
CA MET A 31 1.61 -0.84 11.45
C MET A 31 2.18 -1.68 12.60
N LEU A 32 1.40 -1.82 13.67
CA LEU A 32 1.72 -2.65 14.83
C LEU A 32 1.01 -4.00 14.69
N GLY A 33 1.75 -5.05 14.33
CA GLY A 33 1.22 -6.42 14.39
C GLY A 33 0.81 -6.81 15.80
N GLY A 34 -0.08 -7.80 15.94
CA GLY A 34 -0.47 -8.28 17.27
C GLY A 34 0.71 -8.89 18.03
N GLU A 35 1.66 -9.47 17.30
CA GLU A 35 2.93 -10.00 17.79
C GLU A 35 3.81 -8.90 18.38
N ALA A 36 3.83 -7.72 17.75
CA ALA A 36 4.60 -6.58 18.23
C ALA A 36 4.02 -5.99 19.54
N ILE A 37 2.71 -6.14 19.75
CA ILE A 37 2.01 -5.67 20.95
C ILE A 37 2.23 -6.63 22.13
N GLU A 38 2.28 -7.94 21.87
CA GLU A 38 2.61 -8.97 22.87
C GLU A 38 4.08 -8.98 23.28
N HIS A 39 4.97 -8.44 22.45
CA HIS A 39 6.41 -8.44 22.74
C HIS A 39 6.77 -7.56 23.95
N ASP A 40 7.72 -8.00 24.77
CA ASP A 40 8.21 -7.26 25.95
C ASP A 40 8.75 -5.86 25.63
N ASN A 41 9.15 -5.65 24.37
CA ASN A 41 9.68 -4.38 23.86
C ASN A 41 8.59 -3.37 23.46
N PHE A 42 7.31 -3.71 23.60
CA PHE A 42 6.21 -2.84 23.21
C PHE A 42 6.22 -1.49 23.95
N SER A 43 6.71 -1.45 25.19
CA SER A 43 6.89 -0.20 25.96
C SER A 43 7.88 0.77 25.31
N SER A 44 8.99 0.26 24.76
CA SER A 44 9.96 1.04 23.99
C SER A 44 9.35 1.56 22.69
N ILE A 45 8.60 0.71 21.98
CA ILE A 45 7.89 1.09 20.75
C ILE A 45 6.91 2.25 21.01
N VAL A 46 6.13 2.18 22.09
CA VAL A 46 5.23 3.26 22.51
C VAL A 46 6.00 4.54 22.82
N SER A 47 7.15 4.42 23.48
CA SER A 47 8.02 5.56 23.78
C SER A 47 8.54 6.24 22.51
N ASP A 48 8.93 5.45 21.50
CA ASP A 48 9.40 5.94 20.20
C ASP A 48 8.26 6.60 19.39
N ILE A 49 7.06 6.02 19.40
CA ILE A 49 5.87 6.61 18.77
C ILE A 49 5.60 8.00 19.37
N GLY A 50 5.61 8.11 20.69
CA GLY A 50 5.38 9.39 21.34
C GLY A 50 6.53 10.39 21.13
N LEU A 51 7.78 9.93 20.98
CA LEU A 51 8.90 10.79 20.57
C LEU A 51 8.66 11.35 19.17
N LEU A 52 8.32 10.52 18.19
CA LEU A 52 7.99 10.97 16.82
C LEU A 52 6.86 12.00 16.83
N HIS A 53 5.82 11.77 17.65
CA HIS A 53 4.73 12.71 17.84
C HIS A 53 5.20 14.05 18.41
N SER A 54 6.02 14.04 19.46
CA SER A 54 6.59 15.26 20.07
C SER A 54 7.47 16.08 19.12
N LEU A 55 8.06 15.43 18.11
CA LEU A 55 8.85 16.05 17.05
C LEU A 55 7.98 16.69 15.96
N GLY A 56 6.64 16.58 16.08
CA GLY A 56 5.67 17.17 15.17
C GLY A 56 5.36 16.31 13.94
N ILE A 57 5.61 15.00 14.00
CA ILE A 57 5.21 14.06 12.95
C ILE A 57 3.74 13.69 13.17
N ARG A 58 2.95 13.71 12.10
CA ARG A 58 1.53 13.34 12.11
C ARG A 58 1.43 11.82 12.06
N LEU A 59 0.87 11.18 13.08
CA LEU A 59 0.91 9.72 13.21
C LEU A 59 -0.48 9.07 13.06
N VAL A 60 -0.54 8.08 12.19
CA VAL A 60 -1.64 7.12 12.12
C VAL A 60 -1.10 5.75 12.51
N VAL A 61 -1.59 5.21 13.63
CA VAL A 61 -1.20 3.89 14.13
C VAL A 61 -2.29 2.89 13.78
N VAL A 62 -1.94 1.87 13.02
CA VAL A 62 -2.82 0.76 12.66
C VAL A 62 -2.37 -0.47 13.41
N TYR A 63 -3.24 -1.06 14.23
CA TYR A 63 -2.89 -2.24 14.99
C TYR A 63 -3.59 -3.50 14.45
N GLY A 64 -2.88 -4.62 14.54
CA GLY A 64 -3.39 -5.98 14.33
C GLY A 64 -3.71 -6.66 15.65
N ALA A 65 -4.47 -7.75 15.56
CA ALA A 65 -4.93 -8.50 16.71
C ALA A 65 -4.84 -10.03 16.51
N ARG A 66 -4.12 -10.52 15.48
CA ARG A 66 -4.22 -11.94 15.06
C ARG A 66 -3.90 -12.92 16.19
N PRO A 67 -2.75 -12.81 16.90
CA PRO A 67 -2.44 -13.69 18.03
C PRO A 67 -3.51 -13.64 19.13
N GLN A 68 -4.02 -12.44 19.43
CA GLN A 68 -5.03 -12.24 20.47
C GLN A 68 -6.39 -12.82 20.08
N ILE A 69 -6.77 -12.70 18.81
CA ILE A 69 -8.00 -13.32 18.29
C ILE A 69 -7.84 -14.85 18.30
N ASP A 70 -6.68 -15.38 17.89
CA ASP A 70 -6.42 -16.82 17.87
C ASP A 70 -6.44 -17.42 19.29
N ALA A 71 -5.85 -16.72 20.26
CA ALA A 71 -5.93 -17.09 21.67
C ALA A 71 -7.38 -17.06 22.19
N ASN A 72 -8.16 -16.04 21.82
CA ASN A 72 -9.56 -15.92 22.25
C ASN A 72 -10.44 -17.01 21.62
N LEU A 73 -10.20 -17.34 20.35
CA LEU A 73 -10.85 -18.44 19.63
C LEU A 73 -10.55 -19.80 20.28
N ALA A 74 -9.27 -20.07 20.55
CA ALA A 74 -8.83 -21.29 21.22
C ALA A 74 -9.45 -21.44 22.63
N ALA A 75 -9.50 -20.35 23.40
CA ALA A 75 -10.12 -20.33 24.73
C ALA A 75 -11.63 -20.63 24.71
N HIS A 76 -12.30 -20.39 23.58
CA HIS A 76 -13.72 -20.67 23.38
C HIS A 76 -13.95 -21.97 22.58
N HIS A 77 -12.90 -22.75 22.31
CA HIS A 77 -12.95 -23.98 21.50
C HIS A 77 -13.57 -23.75 20.11
N HIS A 78 -13.33 -22.58 19.51
CA HIS A 78 -13.79 -22.22 18.17
C HIS A 78 -12.60 -22.23 17.20
N GLU A 79 -12.57 -23.21 16.31
CA GLU A 79 -11.44 -23.37 15.38
C GLU A 79 -11.39 -22.25 14.32
N PRO A 80 -10.22 -21.62 14.09
CA PRO A 80 -10.09 -20.60 13.06
C PRO A 80 -10.10 -21.22 11.65
N ILE A 81 -11.06 -20.78 10.82
CA ILE A 81 -11.14 -21.19 9.41
C ILE A 81 -10.48 -20.13 8.53
N TYR A 82 -9.70 -20.57 7.55
CA TYR A 82 -9.07 -19.69 6.56
C TYR A 82 -9.42 -20.14 5.13
N HIS A 83 -9.73 -19.17 4.27
CA HIS A 83 -9.87 -19.37 2.82
C HIS A 83 -8.98 -18.35 2.10
N LYS A 84 -8.13 -18.83 1.18
CA LYS A 84 -7.11 -18.02 0.47
C LYS A 84 -6.38 -17.05 1.39
N ASN A 85 -5.89 -17.55 2.53
CA ASN A 85 -5.11 -16.78 3.52
C ASN A 85 -5.87 -15.68 4.27
N THR A 86 -7.17 -15.58 4.06
CA THR A 86 -8.06 -14.69 4.79
C THR A 86 -8.91 -15.50 5.76
N ARG A 87 -8.98 -15.04 7.02
CA ARG A 87 -9.81 -15.69 8.03
C ARG A 87 -11.27 -15.60 7.58
N VAL A 88 -12.00 -16.70 7.60
CA VAL A 88 -13.46 -16.67 7.49
C VAL A 88 -14.00 -16.27 8.86
N THR A 89 -14.74 -15.17 8.92
CA THR A 89 -15.22 -14.62 10.19
C THR A 89 -16.73 -14.81 10.27
N ASP A 90 -17.17 -15.94 10.83
CA ASP A 90 -18.59 -16.13 11.17
C ASP A 90 -19.04 -15.20 12.31
N ALA A 91 -20.33 -15.23 12.65
CA ALA A 91 -20.89 -14.38 13.69
C ALA A 91 -20.22 -14.57 15.06
N LYS A 92 -19.85 -15.80 15.42
CA LYS A 92 -19.21 -16.09 16.70
C LYS A 92 -17.76 -15.63 16.72
N ALA A 93 -17.03 -15.90 15.65
CA ALA A 93 -15.68 -15.40 15.45
C ALA A 93 -15.66 -13.86 15.48
N LEU A 94 -16.65 -13.18 14.90
CA LEU A 94 -16.74 -11.72 14.93
C LEU A 94 -16.87 -11.16 16.36
N GLU A 95 -17.65 -11.80 17.23
CA GLU A 95 -17.73 -11.38 18.65
C GLU A 95 -16.35 -11.44 19.32
N LEU A 96 -15.62 -12.52 19.12
CA LEU A 96 -14.30 -12.74 19.71
C LEU A 96 -13.25 -11.80 19.11
N VAL A 97 -13.37 -11.50 17.81
CA VAL A 97 -12.57 -10.46 17.13
C VAL A 97 -12.80 -9.10 17.76
N LYS A 98 -14.07 -8.71 18.00
CA LYS A 98 -14.42 -7.43 18.64
C LYS A 98 -13.86 -7.33 20.06
N GLN A 99 -13.92 -8.40 20.84
CA GLN A 99 -13.35 -8.44 22.19
C GLN A 99 -11.83 -8.22 22.16
N ALA A 100 -11.11 -8.97 21.33
CA ALA A 100 -9.65 -8.83 21.21
C ALA A 100 -9.25 -7.44 20.70
N ALA A 101 -9.88 -6.96 19.64
CA ALA A 101 -9.58 -5.66 19.06
C ALA A 101 -9.92 -4.50 20.02
N GLY A 102 -11.02 -4.61 20.78
CA GLY A 102 -11.43 -3.61 21.76
C GLY A 102 -10.49 -3.54 22.96
N LEU A 103 -10.07 -4.70 23.50
CA LEU A 103 -9.07 -4.78 24.56
C LEU A 103 -7.77 -4.09 24.13
N LEU A 104 -7.23 -4.48 22.96
CA LEU A 104 -6.01 -3.89 22.42
C LEU A 104 -6.15 -2.38 22.19
N GLN A 105 -7.30 -1.90 21.70
CA GLN A 105 -7.52 -0.47 21.53
C GLN A 105 -7.34 0.29 22.85
N LEU A 106 -7.95 -0.23 23.93
CA LEU A 106 -7.89 0.37 25.25
C LEU A 106 -6.48 0.32 25.82
N ASP A 107 -5.77 -0.82 25.67
CA ASP A 107 -4.41 -0.99 26.16
C ASP A 107 -3.41 -0.08 25.44
N ILE A 108 -3.49 0.00 24.10
CA ILE A 108 -2.63 0.89 23.30
C ILE A 108 -2.91 2.35 23.66
N THR A 109 -4.19 2.72 23.76
CA THR A 109 -4.60 4.08 24.15
C THR A 109 -4.06 4.44 25.53
N ALA A 110 -4.21 3.54 26.52
CA ALA A 110 -3.69 3.75 27.86
C ALA A 110 -2.17 3.97 27.84
N ARG A 111 -1.42 3.10 27.13
CA ARG A 111 0.05 3.19 27.06
C ARG A 111 0.54 4.47 26.38
N LEU A 112 -0.09 4.88 25.28
CA LEU A 112 0.23 6.13 24.60
C LEU A 112 -0.14 7.38 25.42
N SER A 113 -1.15 7.26 26.30
CA SER A 113 -1.57 8.34 27.20
C SER A 113 -0.70 8.45 28.45
N MET A 114 0.16 7.46 28.74
CA MET A 114 1.03 7.52 29.91
C MET A 114 2.15 8.55 29.70
N SER A 115 2.03 9.70 30.35
CA SER A 115 3.17 10.59 30.58
C SER A 115 4.01 10.00 31.73
N LEU A 116 4.84 9.01 31.42
CA LEU A 116 5.73 8.41 32.41
C LEU A 116 6.82 9.41 32.81
N ASN A 117 7.07 9.53 34.11
CA ASN A 117 8.22 10.30 34.62
C ASN A 117 9.52 9.69 34.08
N ASN A 118 10.48 10.52 33.65
CA ASN A 118 11.76 10.11 33.05
C ASN A 118 11.66 9.38 31.69
N THR A 119 10.55 9.49 30.95
CA THR A 119 10.53 9.13 29.53
C THR A 119 10.53 10.40 28.66
N PRO A 120 10.88 10.30 27.37
CA PRO A 120 10.75 11.43 26.43
C PRO A 120 9.32 12.00 26.34
N LEU A 121 8.33 11.30 26.90
CA LEU A 121 6.91 11.65 26.92
C LEU A 121 6.48 12.43 28.17
N GLN A 122 7.40 12.72 29.08
CA GLN A 122 7.11 13.50 30.28
C GLN A 122 6.62 14.91 29.90
N GLY A 123 5.37 15.24 30.28
CA GLY A 123 4.71 16.50 29.92
C GLY A 123 4.10 16.55 28.52
N ALA A 124 4.23 15.50 27.71
CA ALA A 124 3.56 15.40 26.42
C ALA A 124 2.08 15.06 26.62
N HIS A 125 1.19 16.01 26.31
CA HIS A 125 -0.24 15.74 26.22
C HIS A 125 -0.53 15.04 24.88
N ILE A 126 -0.48 13.71 24.88
CA ILE A 126 -0.76 12.90 23.69
C ILE A 126 -2.25 12.55 23.68
N ASN A 127 -2.97 13.17 22.75
CA ASN A 127 -4.35 12.79 22.48
C ASN A 127 -4.36 11.63 21.48
N VAL A 128 -4.97 10.51 21.86
CA VAL A 128 -5.21 9.37 20.98
C VAL A 128 -6.67 9.34 20.60
N VAL A 129 -6.97 9.29 19.29
CA VAL A 129 -8.33 9.27 18.76
C VAL A 129 -8.53 8.01 17.94
N SER A 130 -9.55 7.23 18.29
CA SER A 130 -10.11 6.15 17.46
C SER A 130 -11.52 6.54 17.06
N GLY A 131 -11.97 6.07 15.90
CA GLY A 131 -13.27 6.44 15.36
C GLY A 131 -13.64 5.72 14.06
N ASN A 132 -14.81 6.05 13.54
CA ASN A 132 -15.37 5.49 12.31
C ASN A 132 -14.78 6.12 11.03
N PHE A 133 -13.46 6.13 10.92
CA PHE A 133 -12.76 6.71 9.76
C PHE A 133 -12.78 5.81 8.52
N THR A 134 -13.09 4.53 8.69
CA THR A 134 -13.16 3.53 7.62
C THR A 134 -14.56 2.95 7.51
N ILE A 135 -15.05 2.87 6.27
CA ILE A 135 -16.27 2.13 5.93
C ILE A 135 -15.88 0.84 5.23
N ALA A 136 -16.37 -0.28 5.74
CA ALA A 136 -16.13 -1.62 5.20
C ALA A 136 -17.25 -2.09 4.26
N GLN A 137 -16.92 -3.12 3.48
CA GLN A 137 -17.86 -3.93 2.70
C GLN A 137 -17.45 -5.41 2.80
N PRO A 138 -18.39 -6.36 2.68
CA PRO A 138 -18.07 -7.78 2.70
C PRO A 138 -17.13 -8.17 1.54
N LEU A 139 -16.31 -9.20 1.75
CA LEU A 139 -15.59 -9.88 0.68
C LEU A 139 -16.54 -10.69 -0.22
N GLY A 140 -17.64 -11.19 0.36
CA GLY A 140 -18.63 -12.00 -0.33
C GLY A 140 -18.24 -13.48 -0.39
N VAL A 141 -18.68 -14.16 -1.45
CA VAL A 141 -18.41 -15.59 -1.67
C VAL A 141 -17.35 -15.74 -2.75
N ASP A 142 -16.34 -16.56 -2.49
CA ASP A 142 -15.26 -16.90 -3.42
C ASP A 142 -15.05 -18.42 -3.43
N ASP A 143 -14.95 -19.04 -4.61
CA ASP A 143 -14.88 -20.50 -4.78
C ASP A 143 -15.91 -21.31 -3.95
N GLY A 144 -17.11 -20.76 -3.78
CA GLY A 144 -18.19 -21.36 -2.99
C GLY A 144 -18.02 -21.24 -1.47
N VAL A 145 -16.97 -20.57 -0.99
CA VAL A 145 -16.75 -20.27 0.43
C VAL A 145 -17.22 -18.85 0.74
N ASP A 146 -18.14 -18.73 1.70
CA ASP A 146 -18.60 -17.43 2.20
C ASP A 146 -17.63 -16.89 3.26
N TYR A 147 -17.14 -15.67 3.06
CA TYR A 147 -16.29 -14.97 4.01
C TYR A 147 -17.04 -14.37 5.20
N CYS A 148 -18.37 -14.38 5.17
CA CYS A 148 -19.27 -13.89 6.21
C CYS A 148 -18.92 -12.43 6.59
N HIS A 149 -18.42 -12.20 7.81
CA HIS A 149 -18.03 -10.89 8.32
C HIS A 149 -16.58 -10.52 8.03
N SER A 150 -15.87 -11.24 7.17
CA SER A 150 -14.60 -10.77 6.65
C SER A 150 -14.83 -9.78 5.52
N GLY A 151 -14.20 -8.62 5.64
CA GLY A 151 -14.44 -7.50 4.75
C GLY A 151 -13.17 -6.92 4.16
N ARG A 152 -13.38 -5.90 3.33
CA ARG A 152 -12.36 -5.03 2.77
C ARG A 152 -12.78 -3.57 2.92
N ILE A 153 -11.83 -2.66 2.74
CA ILE A 153 -12.16 -1.22 2.78
C ILE A 153 -13.00 -0.84 1.57
N ARG A 154 -14.10 -0.13 1.82
CA ARG A 154 -14.92 0.53 0.79
C ARG A 154 -14.54 2.00 0.65
N ARG A 155 -14.37 2.70 1.77
CA ARG A 155 -14.07 4.13 1.80
C ARG A 155 -13.29 4.49 3.06
N ILE A 156 -12.41 5.48 2.93
CA ILE A 156 -11.70 6.13 4.04
C ILE A 156 -12.15 7.59 4.07
N ASP A 157 -12.50 8.12 5.24
CA ASP A 157 -12.76 9.54 5.47
C ASP A 157 -11.44 10.27 5.73
N GLU A 158 -10.75 10.61 4.63
CA GLU A 158 -9.44 11.26 4.66
C GLU A 158 -9.50 12.62 5.36
N ASP A 159 -10.57 13.38 5.17
CA ASP A 159 -10.74 14.71 5.76
C ASP A 159 -10.90 14.61 7.28
N ALA A 160 -11.69 13.65 7.77
CA ALA A 160 -11.83 13.42 9.20
C ALA A 160 -10.50 13.02 9.85
N ILE A 161 -9.73 12.15 9.21
CA ILE A 161 -8.40 11.77 9.71
C ILE A 161 -7.47 12.97 9.73
N ASN A 162 -7.39 13.73 8.63
CA ASN A 162 -6.52 14.91 8.55
C ASN A 162 -6.87 15.95 9.62
N ARG A 163 -8.17 16.20 9.89
CA ARG A 163 -8.59 17.09 10.99
C ARG A 163 -8.04 16.66 12.34
N GLN A 164 -8.02 15.36 12.65
CA GLN A 164 -7.44 14.87 13.90
C GLN A 164 -5.92 15.03 13.93
N LEU A 165 -5.26 14.71 12.82
CA LEU A 165 -3.81 14.88 12.69
C LEU A 165 -3.38 16.35 12.82
N ASP A 166 -4.17 17.28 12.27
CA ASP A 166 -3.92 18.73 12.34
C ASP A 166 -4.12 19.28 13.75
N ASN A 167 -5.03 18.67 14.52
CA ASN A 167 -5.20 18.95 15.95
C ASN A 167 -4.11 18.32 16.84
N GLY A 168 -3.10 17.68 16.24
CA GLY A 168 -2.01 17.04 16.96
C GLY A 168 -2.42 15.74 17.66
N ALA A 169 -3.52 15.09 17.25
CA ALA A 169 -3.87 13.77 17.76
C ALA A 169 -3.11 12.64 17.02
N ILE A 170 -2.87 11.54 17.72
CA ILE A 170 -2.51 10.26 17.11
C ILE A 170 -3.80 9.54 16.73
N VAL A 171 -3.97 9.19 15.46
CA VAL A 171 -5.14 8.44 15.00
C VAL A 171 -4.85 6.94 15.14
N LEU A 172 -5.63 6.25 15.96
CA LEU A 172 -5.52 4.81 16.21
C LEU A 172 -6.61 4.04 15.45
N MET A 173 -6.21 3.06 14.64
CA MET A 173 -7.10 2.28 13.76
C MET A 173 -6.95 0.79 14.04
N GLY A 174 -8.07 0.11 14.32
CA GLY A 174 -8.11 -1.33 14.54
C GLY A 174 -8.59 -2.13 13.34
N PRO A 175 -8.57 -3.48 13.42
CA PRO A 175 -8.98 -4.37 12.34
C PRO A 175 -10.52 -4.46 12.17
N VAL A 176 -11.31 -3.83 13.03
CA VAL A 176 -12.78 -3.88 12.94
C VAL A 176 -13.30 -2.56 12.39
N ALA A 177 -14.07 -2.63 11.30
CA ALA A 177 -14.70 -1.47 10.68
C ALA A 177 -16.19 -1.70 10.43
N VAL A 178 -16.96 -0.62 10.32
CA VAL A 178 -18.41 -0.67 10.12
C VAL A 178 -18.80 -0.44 8.67
N SER A 179 -19.89 -1.04 8.21
CA SER A 179 -20.50 -0.73 6.91
C SER A 179 -21.50 0.42 7.02
N VAL A 180 -22.04 0.83 5.87
CA VAL A 180 -23.15 1.79 5.78
C VAL A 180 -24.47 1.25 6.39
N THR A 181 -24.59 -0.07 6.55
CA THR A 181 -25.75 -0.75 7.16
C THR A 181 -25.61 -0.91 8.68
N GLY A 182 -24.47 -0.52 9.26
CA GLY A 182 -24.19 -0.69 10.69
C GLY A 182 -23.61 -2.07 11.07
N GLU A 183 -23.34 -2.92 10.09
CA GLU A 183 -22.69 -4.22 10.32
C GLU A 183 -21.19 -4.02 10.54
N SER A 184 -20.56 -4.92 11.29
CA SER A 184 -19.11 -4.88 11.53
C SER A 184 -18.40 -5.95 10.71
N PHE A 185 -17.23 -5.60 10.18
CA PHE A 185 -16.40 -6.49 9.41
C PHE A 185 -14.99 -6.56 10.00
N ASN A 186 -14.42 -7.76 9.97
CA ASN A 186 -13.02 -8.02 10.26
C ASN A 186 -12.20 -7.75 9.00
N LEU A 187 -11.30 -6.78 9.07
CA LEU A 187 -10.40 -6.36 8.01
C LEU A 187 -8.97 -6.79 8.32
N THR A 188 -8.14 -6.86 7.28
CA THR A 188 -6.71 -7.05 7.47
C THR A 188 -6.04 -5.71 7.83
N SER A 189 -5.28 -5.68 8.93
CA SER A 189 -4.59 -4.47 9.38
C SER A 189 -3.55 -3.99 8.36
N GLU A 190 -2.99 -4.91 7.58
CA GLU A 190 -2.04 -4.61 6.51
C GLU A 190 -2.73 -3.89 5.33
N GLU A 191 -3.94 -4.28 4.95
CA GLU A 191 -4.75 -3.55 3.97
C GLU A 191 -5.12 -2.17 4.50
N ILE A 192 -5.53 -2.06 5.78
CA ILE A 192 -5.84 -0.78 6.42
C ILE A 192 -4.63 0.15 6.38
N ALA A 193 -3.46 -0.31 6.83
CA ALA A 193 -2.23 0.47 6.82
C ALA A 193 -1.84 0.90 5.40
N THR A 194 -1.90 -0.02 4.43
CA THR A 194 -1.58 0.27 3.03
C THR A 194 -2.51 1.32 2.44
N GLN A 195 -3.82 1.14 2.59
CA GLN A 195 -4.80 2.08 2.05
C GLN A 195 -4.69 3.46 2.72
N LEU A 196 -4.47 3.51 4.04
CA LEU A 196 -4.23 4.77 4.74
C LEU A 196 -2.94 5.45 4.25
N ALA A 197 -1.84 4.72 4.09
CA ALA A 197 -0.58 5.27 3.60
C ALA A 197 -0.72 5.84 2.18
N VAL A 198 -1.44 5.13 1.31
CA VAL A 198 -1.74 5.59 -0.04
C VAL A 198 -2.64 6.83 0.00
N LYS A 199 -3.78 6.79 0.71
CA LYS A 199 -4.76 7.88 0.72
C LYS A 199 -4.23 9.15 1.37
N LEU A 200 -3.62 9.02 2.55
CA LEU A 200 -3.08 10.16 3.32
C LEU A 200 -1.74 10.67 2.80
N LYS A 201 -1.22 10.08 1.70
CA LYS A 201 0.09 10.43 1.14
C LYS A 201 1.20 10.39 2.18
N ALA A 202 1.20 9.29 2.94
CA ALA A 202 2.17 9.11 4.00
C ALA A 202 3.59 9.11 3.43
N GLU A 203 4.48 9.83 4.10
CA GLU A 203 5.91 9.89 3.78
C GLU A 203 6.60 8.58 4.12
N LYS A 204 6.11 7.88 5.15
CA LYS A 204 6.60 6.56 5.55
C LYS A 204 5.45 5.66 5.97
N MET A 205 5.58 4.39 5.61
CA MET A 205 4.86 3.28 6.23
C MET A 205 5.88 2.41 6.97
N ILE A 206 5.68 2.23 8.28
CA ILE A 206 6.62 1.53 9.16
C ILE A 206 5.91 0.29 9.69
N GLY A 207 6.48 -0.89 9.50
CA GLY A 207 5.94 -2.15 10.02
C GLY A 207 6.91 -2.79 11.01
N PHE A 208 6.36 -3.41 12.05
CA PHE A 208 7.13 -4.21 13.00
C PHE A 208 7.04 -5.69 12.65
N CYS A 209 8.16 -6.40 12.81
CA CYS A 209 8.25 -7.83 12.57
C CYS A 209 8.81 -8.51 13.83
N SER A 210 8.48 -9.79 14.00
CA SER A 210 9.07 -10.65 15.04
C SER A 210 10.52 -11.05 14.74
N SER A 211 11.00 -10.83 13.50
CA SER A 211 12.40 -11.00 13.09
C SER A 211 13.12 -9.66 12.89
N GLN A 212 14.44 -9.69 12.69
CA GLN A 212 15.29 -8.53 12.38
C GLN A 212 15.08 -7.98 10.94
N GLY A 213 13.83 -7.90 10.49
CA GLY A 213 13.46 -7.44 9.14
C GLY A 213 13.39 -8.55 8.10
N VAL A 214 13.60 -8.16 6.84
CA VAL A 214 13.53 -9.06 5.68
C VAL A 214 14.88 -9.76 5.52
N THR A 215 14.86 -11.09 5.43
CA THR A 215 16.06 -11.89 5.19
C THR A 215 16.20 -12.26 3.72
N ASN A 216 17.45 -12.39 3.25
CA ASN A 216 17.76 -13.02 1.97
C ASN A 216 17.72 -14.56 2.09
N SER A 217 17.92 -15.26 0.99
CA SER A 217 17.90 -16.73 0.95
C SER A 217 19.04 -17.38 1.78
N GLU A 218 20.06 -16.63 2.16
CA GLU A 218 21.20 -17.05 3.00
C GLU A 218 21.00 -16.71 4.49
N GLY A 219 19.88 -16.09 4.86
CA GLY A 219 19.56 -15.68 6.23
C GLY A 219 20.13 -14.32 6.67
N GLY A 220 20.83 -13.61 5.78
CA GLY A 220 21.31 -12.24 6.02
C GLY A 220 20.19 -11.20 5.96
N ILE A 221 20.29 -10.13 6.75
CA ILE A 221 19.31 -9.04 6.78
C ILE A 221 19.50 -8.14 5.56
N ILE A 222 18.41 -7.90 4.83
CA ILE A 222 18.38 -6.96 3.71
C ILE A 222 17.99 -5.59 4.25
N SER A 223 18.92 -4.64 4.20
CA SER A 223 18.70 -3.27 4.67
C SER A 223 17.85 -2.42 3.72
N GLU A 224 17.95 -2.69 2.41
CA GLU A 224 17.28 -1.91 1.37
C GLU A 224 16.79 -2.83 0.23
N LEU A 225 15.56 -2.60 -0.23
CA LEU A 225 14.96 -3.27 -1.37
C LEU A 225 14.26 -2.24 -2.25
N PHE A 226 14.52 -2.30 -3.56
CA PHE A 226 13.70 -1.59 -4.52
C PHE A 226 12.32 -2.27 -4.66
N PRO A 227 11.26 -1.54 -5.03
CA PRO A 227 9.90 -2.12 -5.09
C PRO A 227 9.75 -3.37 -5.97
N ASN A 228 10.61 -3.55 -6.99
CA ASN A 228 10.58 -4.75 -7.83
C ASN A 228 11.25 -5.95 -7.17
N GLU A 229 12.29 -5.70 -6.37
CA GLU A 229 12.99 -6.75 -5.62
C GLU A 229 12.13 -7.21 -4.45
N ALA A 230 11.45 -6.26 -3.78
CA ALA A 230 10.44 -6.58 -2.78
C ALA A 230 9.28 -7.41 -3.37
N GLN A 231 8.81 -7.07 -4.58
CA GLN A 231 7.78 -7.86 -5.27
C GLN A 231 8.26 -9.28 -5.60
N ALA A 232 9.46 -9.42 -6.17
CA ALA A 232 10.04 -10.73 -6.47
C ALA A 232 10.23 -11.56 -5.19
N ARG A 233 10.62 -10.92 -4.08
CA ARG A 233 10.77 -11.59 -2.79
C ARG A 233 9.44 -12.06 -2.22
N VAL A 234 8.37 -11.28 -2.38
CA VAL A 234 7.00 -11.68 -2.01
C VAL A 234 6.60 -12.93 -2.81
N GLU A 235 6.82 -12.94 -4.13
CA GLU A 235 6.50 -14.09 -4.99
C GLU A 235 7.30 -15.35 -4.59
N GLU A 236 8.57 -15.20 -4.23
CA GLU A 236 9.41 -16.31 -3.75
C GLU A 236 8.90 -16.88 -2.41
N LEU A 237 8.59 -16.01 -1.43
CA LEU A 237 8.09 -16.44 -0.12
C LEU A 237 6.71 -17.09 -0.22
N GLU A 238 5.85 -16.59 -1.11
CA GLU A 238 4.56 -17.21 -1.43
C GLU A 238 4.73 -18.59 -2.06
N ALA A 239 5.66 -18.74 -3.01
CA ALA A 239 5.96 -20.04 -3.62
C ALA A 239 6.46 -21.07 -2.61
N LEU A 240 7.12 -20.62 -1.53
CA LEU A 240 7.55 -21.44 -0.39
C LEU A 240 6.43 -21.74 0.61
N GLY A 241 5.22 -21.24 0.39
CA GLY A 241 4.05 -21.46 1.26
C GLY A 241 3.90 -20.42 2.38
N ASP A 242 4.77 -19.42 2.47
CA ASP A 242 4.72 -18.40 3.51
C ASP A 242 3.81 -17.23 3.12
N TYR A 243 2.52 -17.50 2.95
CA TYR A 243 1.55 -16.47 2.58
C TYR A 243 1.14 -15.56 3.75
N ASN A 244 1.34 -16.02 4.98
CA ASN A 244 0.70 -15.48 6.17
C ASN A 244 1.64 -14.79 7.15
N SER A 245 2.96 -14.83 6.92
CA SER A 245 3.90 -14.10 7.76
C SER A 245 3.66 -12.60 7.69
N GLY A 246 3.96 -11.93 8.81
CA GLY A 246 3.95 -10.47 8.88
C GLY A 246 4.86 -9.83 7.82
N THR A 247 5.99 -10.48 7.51
CA THR A 247 6.96 -10.03 6.50
C THR A 247 6.33 -9.94 5.10
N VAL A 248 5.72 -11.03 4.61
CA VAL A 248 5.13 -11.05 3.25
C VAL A 248 4.00 -10.04 3.13
N ARG A 249 3.14 -9.97 4.14
CA ARG A 249 1.99 -9.06 4.15
C ARG A 249 2.42 -7.59 4.19
N PHE A 250 3.41 -7.27 5.03
CA PHE A 250 4.00 -5.94 5.05
C PHE A 250 4.64 -5.59 3.70
N LEU A 251 5.43 -6.51 3.12
CA LEU A 251 6.10 -6.28 1.83
C LEU A 251 5.09 -6.03 0.70
N ARG A 252 3.98 -6.79 0.64
CA ARG A 252 2.89 -6.52 -0.31
C ARG A 252 2.37 -5.09 -0.17
N GLY A 253 2.06 -4.67 1.05
CA GLY A 253 1.62 -3.30 1.33
C GLY A 253 2.66 -2.24 1.00
N ALA A 254 3.93 -2.51 1.28
CA ALA A 254 5.05 -1.61 1.04
C ALA A 254 5.29 -1.42 -0.47
N VAL A 255 5.22 -2.50 -1.25
CA VAL A 255 5.29 -2.45 -2.72
C VAL A 255 4.17 -1.56 -3.26
N ILE A 256 2.91 -1.81 -2.86
CA ILE A 256 1.75 -1.00 -3.28
C ILE A 256 1.96 0.48 -2.94
N THR A 257 2.38 0.77 -1.70
CA THR A 257 2.58 2.13 -1.20
C THR A 257 3.69 2.86 -1.97
N ALA A 258 4.84 2.20 -2.18
CA ALA A 258 5.98 2.77 -2.90
C ALA A 258 5.67 3.05 -4.38
N TRP A 259 4.90 2.16 -5.03
CA TRP A 259 4.45 2.40 -6.40
C TRP A 259 3.41 3.52 -6.48
N ALA A 260 2.49 3.59 -5.52
CA ALA A 260 1.46 4.64 -5.49
C ALA A 260 2.05 6.06 -5.47
N GLU A 261 3.23 6.24 -4.87
CA GLU A 261 3.96 7.51 -4.93
C GLU A 261 4.52 7.82 -6.34
N ARG A 262 5.11 6.84 -7.03
CA ARG A 262 5.61 7.00 -8.41
C ARG A 262 4.49 7.32 -9.41
N PHE A 263 3.30 6.74 -9.21
CA PHE A 263 2.11 7.07 -10.00
C PHE A 263 1.58 8.48 -9.69
N ARG A 264 1.69 8.95 -8.44
CA ARG A 264 1.31 10.31 -8.02
C ARG A 264 2.26 11.39 -8.54
N GLN A 265 3.54 11.08 -8.71
CA GLN A 265 4.56 12.02 -9.20
C GLN A 265 4.52 12.24 -10.74
N ARG A 266 3.50 11.72 -11.45
CA ARG A 266 3.28 11.93 -12.91
C ARG A 266 4.44 11.48 -13.81
N LEU A 267 5.25 10.52 -13.40
CA LEU A 267 6.39 10.04 -14.20
C LEU A 267 6.03 8.99 -15.27
N SER A 268 4.77 8.58 -15.39
CA SER A 268 4.28 7.78 -16.53
C SER A 268 2.75 7.78 -16.62
N SER A 269 2.20 7.79 -17.83
CA SER A 269 0.79 7.55 -18.12
C SER A 269 0.65 6.28 -18.95
N LEU A 270 -0.10 5.30 -18.46
CA LEU A 270 -0.37 4.06 -19.19
C LEU A 270 -1.71 4.20 -19.92
N TRP A 271 -1.67 4.07 -21.25
CA TRP A 271 -2.83 4.13 -22.12
C TRP A 271 -3.08 2.76 -22.72
N PHE A 272 -4.34 2.34 -22.69
CA PHE A 272 -4.82 1.17 -23.43
C PHE A 272 -5.34 1.64 -24.78
N VAL A 273 -4.76 1.12 -25.87
CA VAL A 273 -5.15 1.43 -27.24
C VAL A 273 -5.43 0.13 -27.97
N GLU A 274 -6.66 -0.03 -28.45
CA GLU A 274 -7.08 -1.15 -29.29
C GLU A 274 -7.43 -0.61 -30.67
N GLU A 275 -6.74 -1.07 -31.71
CA GLU A 275 -6.89 -0.57 -33.10
C GLU A 275 -7.43 -1.67 -34.03
N GLU A 276 -8.45 -1.32 -34.80
CA GLU A 276 -8.92 -2.06 -35.96
C GLU A 276 -8.51 -1.29 -37.22
N ILE A 277 -7.45 -1.76 -37.88
CA ILE A 277 -6.94 -1.17 -39.12
C ILE A 277 -7.42 -2.03 -40.29
N ASN A 278 -8.32 -1.46 -41.09
CA ASN A 278 -8.92 -2.09 -42.26
C ASN A 278 -8.36 -1.55 -43.58
N ASP A 279 -7.72 -0.37 -43.54
CA ASP A 279 -7.09 0.30 -44.68
C ASP A 279 -5.72 0.85 -44.24
N ASP A 280 -4.68 0.08 -44.53
CA ASP A 280 -3.28 0.34 -44.13
C ASP A 280 -2.67 1.55 -44.87
N ASP A 281 -3.25 1.98 -46.00
CA ASP A 281 -2.73 3.08 -46.82
C ASP A 281 -3.48 4.41 -46.58
N CYS A 282 -4.43 4.43 -45.64
CA CYS A 282 -5.22 5.61 -45.33
C CYS A 282 -4.37 6.74 -44.71
N ARG A 283 -4.28 7.88 -45.39
CA ARG A 283 -3.53 9.07 -44.95
C ARG A 283 -4.39 10.15 -44.29
N ALA A 284 -5.67 9.87 -44.03
CA ALA A 284 -6.55 10.82 -43.35
C ALA A 284 -6.08 11.07 -41.90
N GLU A 285 -6.48 12.17 -41.27
CA GLU A 285 -6.20 12.36 -39.85
C GLU A 285 -7.19 11.59 -38.95
N TRP A 286 -6.74 11.19 -37.77
CA TRP A 286 -7.59 10.57 -36.76
C TRP A 286 -8.56 11.59 -36.15
N GLN A 287 -9.86 11.30 -36.21
CA GLN A 287 -10.90 12.13 -35.63
C GLN A 287 -11.57 11.44 -34.45
N LEU A 288 -11.81 12.18 -33.37
CA LEU A 288 -12.52 11.69 -32.20
C LEU A 288 -14.01 11.53 -32.55
N LEU A 289 -14.50 10.30 -32.50
CA LEU A 289 -15.89 9.95 -32.81
C LEU A 289 -16.80 9.96 -31.57
N GLY A 290 -16.26 9.71 -30.37
CA GLY A 290 -17.07 9.70 -29.15
C GLY A 290 -16.30 9.38 -27.88
N LYS A 291 -16.97 9.60 -26.73
CA LYS A 291 -16.45 9.28 -25.40
C LYS A 291 -17.48 8.43 -24.64
N THR A 292 -17.03 7.39 -23.95
CA THR A 292 -17.90 6.52 -23.12
C THR A 292 -17.20 6.17 -21.82
N TRP A 293 -17.96 5.87 -20.76
CA TRP A 293 -17.43 5.49 -19.45
C TRP A 293 -17.70 4.00 -19.22
N GLN A 294 -16.65 3.20 -19.07
CA GLN A 294 -16.77 1.74 -18.93
C GLN A 294 -15.70 1.17 -17.97
N GLY A 295 -16.03 0.05 -17.30
CA GLY A 295 -15.13 -0.70 -16.42
C GLY A 295 -15.22 -0.36 -14.92
N TRP A 296 -14.57 -1.18 -14.09
CA TRP A 296 -14.65 -1.12 -12.61
C TRP A 296 -14.11 0.17 -11.98
N TRP A 297 -13.19 0.87 -12.66
CA TRP A 297 -12.59 2.12 -12.19
C TRP A 297 -13.30 3.38 -12.73
N GLN A 298 -14.38 3.21 -13.50
CA GLN A 298 -15.05 4.29 -14.25
C GLN A 298 -14.06 5.14 -15.06
N ASN A 299 -13.27 4.51 -15.93
CA ASN A 299 -12.34 5.24 -16.80
C ASN A 299 -13.07 5.76 -18.06
N GLN A 300 -12.60 6.90 -18.59
CA GLN A 300 -13.16 7.51 -19.80
C GLN A 300 -12.48 6.96 -21.06
N TRP A 301 -13.23 6.21 -21.85
CA TRP A 301 -12.83 5.68 -23.15
C TRP A 301 -13.12 6.68 -24.26
N GLN A 302 -12.23 6.74 -25.25
CA GLN A 302 -12.33 7.59 -26.42
C GLN A 302 -12.31 6.72 -27.68
N LEU A 303 -13.31 6.85 -28.53
CA LEU A 303 -13.36 6.19 -29.84
C LEU A 303 -12.87 7.16 -30.91
N TRP A 304 -11.91 6.73 -31.73
CA TRP A 304 -11.33 7.51 -32.82
C TRP A 304 -11.49 6.76 -34.15
N GLY A 305 -11.61 7.50 -35.26
CA GLY A 305 -11.71 6.96 -36.60
C GLY A 305 -10.79 7.65 -37.60
N GLN A 306 -10.29 6.89 -38.57
CA GLN A 306 -9.47 7.36 -39.69
C GLN A 306 -9.87 6.57 -40.93
N GLY A 307 -10.72 7.13 -41.79
CA GLY A 307 -11.34 6.37 -42.89
C GLY A 307 -12.12 5.15 -42.38
N HIS A 308 -11.75 3.95 -42.85
CA HIS A 308 -12.29 2.66 -42.39
C HIS A 308 -11.60 2.11 -41.12
N ASN A 309 -10.57 2.79 -40.62
CA ASN A 309 -9.86 2.40 -39.40
C ASN A 309 -10.59 2.94 -38.17
N ARG A 310 -10.50 2.19 -37.07
CA ARG A 310 -11.05 2.55 -35.76
C ARG A 310 -10.01 2.29 -34.68
N LYS A 311 -10.00 3.11 -33.64
CA LYS A 311 -9.26 2.80 -32.41
C LYS A 311 -10.00 3.27 -31.17
N MET A 312 -9.93 2.47 -30.11
CA MET A 312 -10.38 2.86 -28.78
C MET A 312 -9.20 3.12 -27.88
N VAL A 313 -9.26 4.25 -27.17
CA VAL A 313 -8.17 4.73 -26.32
C VAL A 313 -8.73 5.02 -24.93
N CYS A 314 -8.11 4.46 -23.90
CA CYS A 314 -8.47 4.72 -22.50
C CYS A 314 -7.21 4.98 -21.67
N SER A 315 -7.25 6.03 -20.85
CA SER A 315 -6.24 6.18 -19.81
C SER A 315 -6.54 5.15 -18.71
N LEU A 316 -5.59 4.26 -18.44
CA LEU A 316 -5.68 3.35 -17.29
C LEU A 316 -5.29 4.04 -15.98
N THR A 317 -4.80 5.28 -16.07
CA THR A 317 -4.28 6.09 -14.94
C THR A 317 -5.12 7.33 -14.63
N GLY A 318 -6.23 7.57 -15.34
CA GLY A 318 -7.28 8.53 -14.97
C GLY A 318 -6.95 10.03 -15.07
N SER A 319 -5.93 10.47 -15.82
CA SER A 319 -5.55 11.89 -15.89
C SER A 319 -6.11 12.64 -17.11
N HIS A 320 -6.59 13.87 -16.88
CA HIS A 320 -6.81 14.89 -17.92
C HIS A 320 -5.45 15.45 -18.41
N LEU A 321 -5.28 15.49 -19.73
CA LEU A 321 -4.06 15.92 -20.43
C LEU A 321 -3.94 17.45 -20.45
N GLU A 322 -2.97 18.02 -19.76
CA GLU A 322 -2.42 19.34 -20.16
C GLU A 322 -0.90 19.44 -20.19
N GLN A 323 -0.12 18.52 -19.62
CA GLN A 323 1.34 18.52 -19.81
C GLN A 323 1.96 17.18 -19.38
N GLY A 324 2.43 16.42 -20.36
CA GLY A 324 3.20 15.20 -20.19
C GLY A 324 3.55 14.63 -21.56
N VAL A 325 4.84 14.38 -21.82
CA VAL A 325 5.31 13.80 -23.08
C VAL A 325 4.61 12.46 -23.30
N ALA A 326 3.87 12.35 -24.42
CA ALA A 326 3.13 11.16 -24.78
C ALA A 326 4.08 10.09 -25.32
N VAL A 327 4.24 8.99 -24.61
CA VAL A 327 4.79 7.76 -25.18
C VAL A 327 3.61 6.89 -25.59
N ASN A 328 3.25 6.94 -26.88
CA ASN A 328 2.22 6.10 -27.47
C ASN A 328 2.74 4.67 -27.59
N LEU A 329 2.14 3.73 -26.85
CA LEU A 329 2.27 2.31 -27.12
C LEU A 329 1.22 1.95 -28.18
N ALA A 330 1.62 1.96 -29.44
CA ALA A 330 0.79 1.46 -30.54
C ALA A 330 1.03 -0.05 -30.68
N ALA A 331 0.08 -0.88 -30.25
CA ALA A 331 0.02 -2.28 -30.65
C ALA A 331 -0.48 -2.40 -32.09
N SER A 332 0.23 -1.79 -33.04
CA SER A 332 -0.02 -2.01 -34.48
C SER A 332 0.44 -3.42 -34.83
N ARG A 333 -0.30 -4.15 -35.67
CA ARG A 333 0.15 -5.46 -36.17
C ARG A 333 1.56 -5.38 -36.78
N ARG A 334 1.93 -4.26 -37.42
CA ARG A 334 3.29 -4.01 -37.94
C ARG A 334 4.33 -3.90 -36.83
N PHE A 335 4.02 -3.19 -35.74
CA PHE A 335 4.91 -3.11 -34.57
C PHE A 335 5.08 -4.47 -33.92
N VAL A 336 3.98 -5.22 -33.72
CA VAL A 336 4.03 -6.58 -33.15
C VAL A 336 4.86 -7.51 -34.03
N THR A 337 4.66 -7.51 -35.36
CA THR A 337 5.48 -8.30 -36.29
C THR A 337 6.96 -7.91 -36.28
N TRP A 338 7.27 -6.61 -36.24
CA TRP A 338 8.64 -6.11 -36.13
C TRP A 338 9.29 -6.45 -34.78
N LEU A 339 8.51 -6.38 -33.70
CA LEU A 339 8.92 -6.65 -32.32
C LEU A 339 9.30 -8.13 -32.15
N TRP A 340 8.52 -9.04 -32.74
CA TRP A 340 8.85 -10.48 -32.76
C TRP A 340 10.13 -10.82 -33.54
N GLN A 341 10.66 -9.89 -34.34
CA GLN A 341 11.94 -10.04 -35.05
C GLN A 341 13.13 -9.48 -34.24
N GLN A 342 12.90 -8.79 -33.12
CA GLN A 342 13.98 -8.22 -32.31
C GLN A 342 14.58 -9.29 -31.38
N PRO A 343 15.91 -9.54 -31.43
CA PRO A 343 16.57 -10.54 -30.58
C PRO A 343 16.35 -10.32 -29.08
N GLU A 344 16.32 -9.05 -28.65
CA GLU A 344 16.12 -8.63 -27.27
C GLU A 344 14.70 -8.96 -26.76
N PHE A 345 13.71 -8.96 -27.67
CA PHE A 345 12.33 -9.33 -27.34
C PHE A 345 12.10 -10.84 -27.42
N GLN A 346 12.76 -11.58 -28.31
CA GLN A 346 12.63 -13.04 -28.37
C GLN A 346 13.13 -13.75 -27.10
N GLN A 347 14.09 -13.14 -26.39
CA GLN A 347 14.57 -13.64 -25.09
C GLN A 347 13.72 -13.15 -23.89
N SER A 348 12.69 -12.35 -24.14
CA SER A 348 11.89 -11.70 -23.09
C SER A 348 11.12 -12.66 -22.18
N ALA A 349 10.83 -13.88 -22.63
CA ALA A 349 10.21 -14.93 -21.83
C ALA A 349 11.06 -15.34 -20.61
N HIS A 350 12.37 -15.08 -20.63
CA HIS A 350 13.29 -15.34 -19.52
C HIS A 350 13.53 -14.11 -18.63
N TYR A 351 12.85 -12.99 -18.90
CA TYR A 351 13.04 -11.73 -18.20
C TYR A 351 11.80 -11.34 -17.38
N SER A 352 12.04 -10.63 -16.27
CA SER A 352 10.96 -10.14 -15.43
C SER A 352 10.10 -9.10 -16.15
N ALA A 353 8.82 -8.99 -15.80
CA ALA A 353 7.87 -8.05 -16.43
C ALA A 353 8.39 -6.61 -16.52
N LYS A 354 9.18 -6.15 -15.53
CA LYS A 354 9.85 -4.84 -15.56
C LYS A 354 10.91 -4.74 -16.66
N ARG A 355 11.76 -5.77 -16.80
CA ARG A 355 12.81 -5.83 -17.83
C ARG A 355 12.17 -5.96 -19.21
N VAL A 356 11.11 -6.76 -19.33
CA VAL A 356 10.28 -6.84 -20.55
C VAL A 356 9.67 -5.48 -20.88
N THR A 357 9.14 -4.75 -19.91
CA THR A 357 8.60 -3.39 -20.10
C THR A 357 9.67 -2.39 -20.53
N GLN A 358 10.89 -2.48 -19.97
CA GLN A 358 12.02 -1.65 -20.38
C GLN A 358 12.52 -2.00 -21.79
N ILE A 359 12.57 -3.29 -22.15
CA ILE A 359 12.90 -3.76 -23.51
C ILE A 359 11.84 -3.28 -24.48
N LEU A 360 10.56 -3.43 -24.15
CA LEU A 360 9.43 -2.91 -24.92
C LEU A 360 9.55 -1.40 -25.10
N TYR A 361 9.82 -0.64 -24.04
CA TYR A 361 10.02 0.81 -24.11
C TYR A 361 11.17 1.20 -25.04
N LEU A 362 12.34 0.58 -24.88
CA LEU A 362 13.52 0.86 -25.71
C LEU A 362 13.32 0.47 -27.18
N LEU A 363 12.69 -0.68 -27.44
CA LEU A 363 12.37 -1.13 -28.79
C LEU A 363 11.27 -0.26 -29.40
N THR A 364 10.35 0.26 -28.61
CA THR A 364 9.33 1.23 -29.06
C THR A 364 9.97 2.54 -29.47
N GLU A 365 10.90 3.08 -28.68
CA GLU A 365 11.70 4.27 -29.04
C GLU A 365 12.52 4.04 -30.33
N LYS A 366 13.12 2.85 -30.47
CA LYS A 366 13.86 2.45 -31.68
C LYS A 366 12.96 2.33 -32.91
N TYR A 367 11.77 1.73 -32.77
CA TYR A 367 10.80 1.62 -33.84
C TYR A 367 10.31 3.01 -34.27
N ASN A 368 9.88 3.83 -33.31
CA ASN A 368 9.38 5.17 -33.57
C ASN A 368 10.46 6.05 -34.22
N SER A 369 11.73 5.97 -33.79
CA SER A 369 12.82 6.74 -34.44
C SER A 369 13.14 6.28 -35.86
N GLN A 370 12.90 5.02 -36.22
CA GLN A 370 13.11 4.51 -37.59
C GLN A 370 11.95 4.81 -38.54
N TRP A 371 10.72 4.96 -38.02
CA TRP A 371 9.50 5.08 -38.81
C TRP A 371 8.77 6.43 -38.66
N ASN A 372 9.19 7.34 -37.76
CA ASN A 372 8.67 8.71 -37.59
C ASN A 372 9.14 9.73 -38.67
N HIS A 373 9.42 9.26 -39.89
CA HIS A 373 9.44 10.14 -41.06
C HIS A 373 8.19 9.98 -41.94
N ILE A 374 7.09 9.46 -41.39
CA ILE A 374 5.80 9.30 -42.10
C ILE A 374 4.68 9.92 -41.28
#